data_AF-A0A8H6EGK4-F1
#
_entry.id   AF-A0A8H6EGK4-F1
#
_cell.length_a   1.000
_cell.length_b   1.000
_cell.length_c   1.000
_cell.angle_alpha   90.00
_cell.angle_beta   90.00
_cell.angle_gamma   90.00
#
_symmetry.space_group_name_H-M   'P 1'
#
loop_
_entity.id
_entity.type
_entity.pdbx_description
1 polymer ?
#
loop_
_entity_poly.entity_id
_entity_poly.type
_entity_poly.pdbx_seq_one_letter_code
_entity_poly.pdbx_strand_id
1 'polypeptide(L)'
;MQHLHFARHLCGYLVGLFSAGTGRTGMIIWGEPWDVAGWEVTEGFLERWGWTIKGCWGLFEFTNKWRIGRGQMALQFEEMLI
;
A
#
# COMPACT_ATOMS: atom_id res chain seq x y z
N MET A 1 22.06 -14.79 -3.35
CA MET A 1 20.83 -15.60 -3.27
C MET A 1 19.67 -14.96 -2.47
N GLN A 2 19.70 -13.66 -2.11
CA GLN A 2 18.60 -13.02 -1.33
C GLN A 2 17.64 -12.15 -2.17
N HIS A 3 18.04 -11.68 -3.36
CA HIS A 3 17.21 -10.77 -4.18
C HIS A 3 15.94 -11.41 -4.78
N LEU A 4 15.97 -12.69 -5.16
CA LEU A 4 14.81 -13.38 -5.76
C LEU A 4 13.69 -13.68 -4.75
N HIS A 5 14.05 -13.95 -3.50
CA HIS A 5 13.06 -14.11 -2.43
C HIS A 5 12.33 -12.80 -2.18
N PHE A 6 13.07 -11.70 -2.09
CA PHE A 6 12.54 -10.38 -1.82
C PHE A 6 11.43 -9.96 -2.80
N ALA A 7 11.70 -10.07 -4.11
CA ALA A 7 10.73 -9.71 -5.14
C ALA A 7 9.44 -10.56 -5.08
N ARG A 8 9.57 -11.85 -4.78
CA ARG A 8 8.42 -12.76 -4.65
C ARG A 8 7.53 -12.40 -3.46
N HIS A 9 8.13 -11.98 -2.34
CA HIS A 9 7.38 -11.57 -1.15
C HIS A 9 6.63 -10.26 -1.38
N LEU A 10 7.24 -9.27 -2.04
CA LEU A 10 6.57 -8.01 -2.37
C LEU A 10 5.39 -8.22 -3.32
N CYS A 11 5.58 -8.95 -4.42
CA CYS A 11 4.50 -9.25 -5.37
C CYS A 11 3.32 -9.95 -4.68
N GLY A 12 3.59 -10.97 -3.85
CA GLY A 12 2.54 -11.67 -3.11
C GLY A 12 1.80 -10.77 -2.11
N TYR A 13 2.48 -9.79 -1.51
CA TYR A 13 1.85 -8.81 -0.62
C TYR A 13 1.00 -7.80 -1.40
N LEU A 14 1.48 -7.29 -2.53
CA LEU A 14 0.75 -6.33 -3.38
C LEU A 14 -0.61 -6.87 -3.81
N VAL A 15 -0.65 -8.14 -4.23
CA VAL A 15 -1.89 -8.80 -4.69
C VAL A 15 -2.72 -9.39 -3.55
N GLY A 16 -2.34 -9.18 -2.29
CA GLY A 16 -3.07 -9.67 -1.12
C GLY A 16 -3.03 -11.20 -0.94
N LEU A 17 -2.08 -11.90 -1.59
CA LEU A 17 -2.00 -13.37 -1.62
C LEU A 17 -1.91 -13.99 -0.21
N PHE A 18 -1.30 -13.27 0.73
CA PHE A 18 -1.10 -13.71 2.12
C PHE A 18 -2.19 -13.22 3.10
N SER A 19 -3.17 -12.43 2.63
CA SER A 19 -4.21 -11.79 3.48
C SER A 19 -5.63 -11.93 2.96
N ALA A 20 -5.88 -12.91 2.10
CA ALA A 20 -7.18 -13.16 1.46
C ALA A 20 -8.36 -13.29 2.45
N GLY A 21 -8.11 -13.51 3.76
CA GLY A 21 -9.15 -13.56 4.80
C GLY A 21 -9.23 -12.36 5.75
N THR A 22 -8.29 -11.41 5.73
CA THR A 22 -8.24 -10.32 6.74
C THR A 22 -8.28 -8.91 6.15
N GLY A 23 -7.99 -8.74 4.86
CA GLY A 23 -7.91 -7.41 4.22
C GLY A 23 -6.78 -6.53 4.78
N ARG A 24 -5.84 -7.12 5.53
CA ARG A 24 -4.83 -6.38 6.30
C ARG A 24 -3.49 -6.19 5.60
N THR A 25 -3.26 -6.76 4.42
CA THR A 25 -2.00 -6.55 3.69
C THR A 25 -2.22 -6.40 2.20
N GLY A 26 -1.64 -5.36 1.60
CA GLY A 26 -1.60 -5.14 0.15
C GLY A 26 -2.02 -3.72 -0.24
N MET A 27 -2.46 -3.58 -1.48
CA MET A 27 -3.03 -2.33 -2.00
C MET A 27 -4.44 -2.60 -2.54
N ILE A 28 -5.29 -1.57 -2.51
CA ILE A 28 -6.64 -1.62 -3.05
C ILE A 28 -6.66 -0.81 -4.34
N ILE A 29 -7.34 -1.34 -5.36
CA ILE A 29 -7.56 -0.66 -6.63
C ILE A 29 -9.03 -0.22 -6.68
N TRP A 30 -9.25 1.09 -6.74
CA TRP A 30 -10.54 1.76 -6.85
C TRP A 30 -10.85 2.26 -8.26
N GLY A 31 -9.83 2.40 -9.10
CA GLY A 31 -9.94 2.91 -10.47
C GLY A 31 -9.09 2.12 -11.44
N GLU A 32 -8.56 2.79 -12.46
CA GLU A 32 -7.71 2.12 -13.44
C GLU A 32 -6.33 1.77 -12.86
N PRO A 33 -5.83 0.54 -13.02
CA PRO A 33 -4.58 0.10 -12.41
C PRO A 33 -3.32 0.89 -12.84
N TRP A 34 -3.35 1.56 -13.98
CA TRP A 34 -2.24 2.40 -14.46
C TRP A 34 -2.30 3.85 -13.96
N ASP A 35 -3.41 4.25 -13.35
CA ASP A 35 -3.59 5.59 -12.78
C ASP A 35 -3.35 5.55 -11.27
N VAL A 36 -2.38 6.31 -10.79
CA VAL A 36 -2.05 6.43 -9.35
C VAL A 36 -3.25 6.88 -8.52
N ALA A 37 -4.19 7.63 -9.10
CA ALA A 37 -5.41 8.05 -8.43
C ALA A 37 -6.35 6.89 -8.06
N GLY A 38 -6.20 5.75 -8.74
CA GLY A 38 -6.95 4.54 -8.48
C GLY A 38 -6.42 3.70 -7.31
N TRP A 39 -5.29 4.03 -6.70
CA TRP A 39 -4.65 3.17 -5.70
C TRP A 39 -4.82 3.66 -4.26
N GLU A 40 -5.00 2.71 -3.34
CA GLU A 40 -4.95 2.93 -1.89
C GLU A 40 -3.99 1.94 -1.23
N VAL A 41 -3.03 2.45 -0.47
CA VAL A 41 -2.12 1.64 0.35
C VAL A 41 -2.83 1.25 1.65
N THR A 42 -2.80 -0.05 1.99
CA THR A 42 -3.31 -0.52 3.29
C THR A 42 -2.28 -0.28 4.40
N GLU A 43 -2.74 -0.13 5.63
CA GLU A 43 -1.88 0.06 6.81
C GLU A 43 -0.85 -1.07 6.95
N GLY A 44 -1.25 -2.34 6.85
CA GLY A 44 -0.30 -3.45 6.97
C GLY A 44 0.62 -3.63 5.76
N PHE A 45 0.36 -2.99 4.61
CA PHE A 45 1.37 -2.84 3.57
C PHE A 45 2.40 -1.78 3.98
N LEU A 46 1.93 -0.63 4.46
CA LEU A 46 2.79 0.48 4.88
C LEU A 46 3.75 0.04 6.00
N GLU A 47 3.26 -0.68 7.02
CA GLU A 47 4.08 -1.20 8.13
C GLU A 47 5.24 -2.10 7.68
N ARG A 48 5.08 -2.83 6.58
CA ARG A 48 6.03 -3.89 6.16
C ARG A 48 6.89 -3.49 4.96
N TRP A 49 6.31 -2.71 4.06
CA TRP A 49 6.87 -2.37 2.76
C TRP A 49 6.88 -0.86 2.49
N GLY A 50 6.54 -0.01 3.47
CA GLY A 50 6.48 1.43 3.28
C GLY A 50 7.74 2.04 2.66
N TRP A 51 8.91 1.49 3.01
CA TRP A 51 10.18 1.93 2.44
C TRP A 51 10.28 1.75 0.92
N THR A 52 9.54 0.82 0.31
CA THR A 52 9.54 0.61 -1.15
C THR A 52 8.80 1.71 -1.91
N ILE A 53 7.92 2.46 -1.22
CA ILE A 53 7.10 3.54 -1.79
C ILE A 53 7.48 4.91 -1.24
N LYS A 54 8.64 5.01 -0.57
CA LYS A 54 9.17 6.27 -0.04
C LYS A 54 9.39 7.26 -1.21
N GLY A 55 8.83 8.47 -1.08
CA GLY A 55 8.88 9.52 -2.11
C GLY A 55 7.75 9.47 -3.14
N CYS A 56 6.87 8.46 -3.10
CA CYS A 56 5.67 8.39 -3.95
C CYS A 56 4.52 9.24 -3.38
N TRP A 57 4.69 10.57 -3.35
CA TRP A 57 3.73 11.48 -2.71
C TRP A 57 2.31 11.43 -3.29
N GLY A 58 2.18 11.27 -4.61
CA GLY A 58 0.86 11.12 -5.24
C GLY A 58 0.11 9.87 -4.74
N LEU A 59 0.82 8.75 -4.55
CA LEU A 59 0.23 7.53 -4.01
C LEU A 59 -0.29 7.75 -2.58
N PHE A 60 0.42 8.54 -1.78
CA PHE A 60 0.01 8.91 -0.43
C PHE A 60 -1.25 9.79 -0.44
N GLU A 61 -1.26 10.83 -1.27
CA GLU A 61 -2.39 11.74 -1.41
C GLU A 61 -3.67 10.97 -1.77
N PHE A 62 -3.61 10.10 -2.78
CA PHE A 62 -4.77 9.32 -3.22
C PHE A 62 -5.17 8.23 -2.23
N THR A 63 -4.22 7.62 -1.53
CA THR A 63 -4.52 6.73 -0.40
C THR A 63 -5.38 7.44 0.64
N ASN A 64 -4.98 8.64 1.06
CA ASN A 64 -5.74 9.39 2.06
C ASN A 64 -7.07 9.92 1.52
N LYS A 65 -7.14 10.28 0.23
CA LYS A 65 -8.40 10.65 -0.42
C LYS A 65 -9.44 9.52 -0.31
N TRP A 66 -9.07 8.28 -0.62
CA TRP A 66 -9.97 7.13 -0.54
C TRP A 66 -10.36 6.79 0.90
N ARG A 67 -9.39 6.81 1.83
CA ARG A 67 -9.64 6.54 3.26
C ARG A 67 -10.58 7.57 3.88
N ILE A 68 -10.29 8.86 3.72
CA ILE A 68 -11.10 9.95 4.26
C ILE A 68 -12.50 9.96 3.62
N GLY A 69 -12.59 9.69 2.32
CA GLY A 69 -13.87 9.62 1.61
C GLY A 69 -14.84 8.56 2.19
N ARG A 70 -14.32 7.54 2.88
CA ARG A 70 -15.11 6.51 3.57
C ARG A 70 -15.12 6.69 5.10
N GLY A 71 -14.63 7.81 5.63
CA GLY A 71 -14.58 8.10 7.07
C GLY A 71 -13.46 7.36 7.83
N GLN A 72 -12.46 6.81 7.14
CA GLN A 72 -11.27 6.24 7.78
C GLN A 72 -10.23 7.32 8.07
N MET A 73 -9.41 7.11 9.11
CA MET A 73 -8.30 8.00 9.43
C MET A 73 -7.23 7.98 8.32
N ALA A 74 -6.71 9.16 8.00
CA ALA A 74 -5.56 9.32 7.14
C ALA A 74 -4.37 8.53 7.69
N LEU A 75 -3.60 7.90 6.81
CA LEU A 75 -2.29 7.36 7.18
C LEU A 75 -1.32 8.53 7.35
N GLN A 76 -0.40 8.40 8.30
CA GLN A 76 0.71 9.33 8.48
C GLN A 76 1.99 8.66 7.99
N PHE A 77 2.59 9.19 6.91
CA PHE A 77 3.76 8.56 6.30
C PHE A 77 5.08 9.02 6.94
N GLU A 78 5.15 10.19 7.59
CA GLU A 78 6.38 10.68 8.23
C GLU A 78 6.83 9.85 9.45
N GLU A 79 5.91 9.30 10.25
CA GLU A 79 6.25 8.52 11.44
C GLU A 79 6.68 7.07 11.12
N MET A 80 6.31 6.55 9.95
CA MET A 80 6.49 5.13 9.58
C MET A 80 7.62 4.86 8.57
N LEU A 81 8.34 5.88 8.12
CA LEU A 81 9.37 5.78 7.05
C LEU A 81 10.78 6.26 7.45
N ILE A 82 11.05 6.35 8.76
CA ILE A 82 12.39 6.58 9.34
C ILE A 82 13.05 5.24 9.65
#